data_AF-A0A523D9F1-F1
#
_entry.id   AF-A0A523D9F1-F1
#
_cell.length_a   1.000
_cell.length_b   1.000
_cell.length_c   1.000
_cell.angle_alpha   90.00
_cell.angle_beta   90.00
_cell.angle_gamma   90.00
#
_symmetry.space_group_name_H-M   'P 1'
#
loop_
_entity.id
_entity.type
_entity.pdbx_description
1 polymer ?
#
loop_
_entity_poly.entity_id
_entity_poly.type
_entity_poly.pdbx_seq_one_letter_code
_entity_poly.pdbx_strand_id
1 'polypeptide(L)'
;MSFYTMKKVGVLFIIFLALAAFVYFYEILGEGEREEARSLEESLLRTRQEEITAVEILQPQQEGILLRKEEGDWMLERPVKTSADNSTVDVLLRDLIRAVRDRTFSEGGTRLEEYGLHEPPMTLKIQANGKERTLLIG
;
A
#
# COMPACT_ATOMS: atom_id res chain seq x y z
N MET A 1 -37.75 -38.42 32.21
CA MET A 1 -37.46 -36.97 32.15
C MET A 1 -36.20 -36.72 31.31
N SER A 2 -36.19 -37.13 30.02
CA SER A 2 -34.96 -37.13 29.19
C SER A 2 -35.09 -36.44 27.81
N PHE A 3 -36.30 -36.02 27.43
CA PHE A 3 -36.54 -35.38 26.13
C PHE A 3 -36.29 -33.86 26.12
N TYR A 4 -36.25 -33.22 27.29
CA TYR A 4 -36.07 -31.76 27.39
C TYR A 4 -34.61 -31.33 27.17
N THR A 5 -33.65 -32.20 27.50
CA THR A 5 -32.20 -31.95 27.34
C THR A 5 -31.78 -31.98 25.88
N MET A 6 -32.27 -32.94 25.07
CA MET A 6 -31.88 -33.03 23.65
C MET A 6 -32.37 -31.84 22.81
N LYS A 7 -33.56 -31.29 23.12
CA LYS A 7 -34.07 -30.07 22.47
C LYS A 7 -33.23 -28.84 22.82
N LYS A 8 -32.80 -28.73 24.08
CA LYS A 8 -31.92 -27.64 24.54
C LYS A 8 -30.51 -27.73 23.92
N VAL A 9 -29.96 -28.94 23.80
CA VAL A 9 -28.67 -29.15 23.13
C VAL A 9 -28.76 -28.80 21.64
N GLY A 10 -29.86 -29.14 20.96
CA GLY A 10 -30.09 -28.74 19.57
C GLY A 10 -30.16 -27.22 19.39
N VAL A 11 -30.87 -26.51 20.27
CA VAL A 11 -30.92 -25.03 20.26
C VAL A 11 -29.55 -24.42 20.55
N LEU A 12 -28.81 -24.97 21.52
CA LEU A 12 -27.46 -24.52 21.84
C LEU A 12 -26.50 -24.71 20.66
N PHE A 13 -26.64 -25.81 19.92
CA PHE A 13 -25.83 -26.11 18.74
C PHE A 13 -26.14 -25.16 17.58
N ILE A 14 -27.41 -24.81 17.37
CA ILE A 14 -27.80 -23.80 16.38
C ILE A 14 -27.26 -22.42 16.76
N ILE A 15 -27.34 -22.04 18.04
CA ILE A 15 -26.77 -20.77 18.53
C ILE A 15 -25.25 -20.79 18.37
N PHE A 16 -24.59 -21.91 18.66
CA PHE A 16 -23.15 -22.07 18.49
C PHE A 16 -22.74 -21.94 17.02
N LEU A 17 -23.47 -22.58 16.09
CA LEU A 17 -23.24 -22.44 14.65
C LEU A 17 -23.50 -21.02 14.16
N ALA A 18 -24.54 -20.35 14.66
CA ALA A 18 -24.84 -18.97 14.32
C ALA A 18 -23.75 -18.01 14.83
N LEU A 19 -23.25 -18.23 16.06
CA LEU A 19 -22.13 -17.47 16.61
C LEU A 19 -20.83 -17.76 15.86
N ALA A 20 -20.55 -19.02 15.53
CA ALA A 20 -19.38 -19.40 14.74
C ALA A 20 -19.42 -18.79 13.34
N ALA A 21 -20.59 -18.79 12.68
CA ALA A 21 -20.77 -18.13 11.40
C ALA A 21 -20.66 -16.61 11.52
N PHE A 22 -21.20 -16.01 12.59
CA PHE A 22 -21.08 -14.59 12.86
C PHE A 22 -19.62 -14.17 13.09
N VAL A 23 -18.88 -14.91 13.93
CA VAL A 23 -17.45 -14.70 14.19
C VAL A 23 -16.65 -14.91 12.90
N TYR A 24 -16.87 -16.00 12.17
CA TYR A 24 -16.22 -16.24 10.89
C TYR A 24 -16.45 -15.09 9.91
N PHE A 25 -17.67 -14.58 9.82
CA PHE A 25 -18.00 -13.46 8.95
C PHE A 25 -17.40 -12.13 9.43
N TYR A 26 -17.30 -11.90 10.74
CA TYR A 26 -16.76 -10.66 11.29
C TYR A 26 -15.22 -10.62 11.36
N GLU A 27 -14.59 -11.77 11.60
CA GLU A 27 -13.15 -11.92 11.83
C GLU A 27 -12.43 -12.17 10.49
N ILE A 28 -12.81 -13.18 9.70
CA ILE A 28 -12.12 -13.48 8.43
C ILE A 28 -12.44 -12.50 7.30
N LEU A 29 -13.69 -12.03 7.18
CA LEU A 29 -14.07 -11.12 6.09
C LEU A 29 -13.90 -9.64 6.47
N GLY A 30 -14.01 -9.32 7.76
CA GLY A 30 -13.92 -7.95 8.26
C GLY A 30 -12.52 -7.45 8.61
N GLU A 31 -11.55 -8.34 8.83
CA GLU A 31 -10.14 -7.95 9.03
C GLU A 31 -9.52 -7.40 7.75
N GLY A 32 -9.71 -8.08 6.61
CA GLY A 32 -9.14 -7.66 5.32
C GLY A 32 -9.53 -6.23 4.92
N GLU A 33 -10.82 -5.89 4.94
CA GLU A 33 -11.28 -4.55 4.52
C GLU A 33 -10.88 -3.44 5.51
N ARG A 34 -10.82 -3.73 6.82
CA ARG A 34 -10.42 -2.73 7.84
C ARG A 34 -8.91 -2.53 7.88
N GLU A 35 -8.14 -3.58 7.61
CA GLU A 35 -6.69 -3.53 7.52
C GLU A 35 -6.23 -2.86 6.22
N GLU A 36 -6.92 -3.11 5.10
CA GLU A 36 -6.76 -2.34 3.85
C GLU A 36 -7.14 -0.87 4.03
N ALA A 37 -8.26 -0.57 4.71
CA ALA A 37 -8.66 0.82 4.95
C ALA A 37 -7.68 1.58 5.88
N ARG A 38 -7.21 0.94 6.95
CA ARG A 38 -6.21 1.54 7.86
C ARG A 38 -4.86 1.73 7.18
N SER A 39 -4.39 0.73 6.42
CA SER A 39 -3.14 0.85 5.67
C SER A 39 -3.23 1.95 4.59
N LEU A 40 -4.40 2.15 3.97
CA LEU A 40 -4.59 3.27 3.02
C LEU A 40 -4.55 4.64 3.71
N GLU A 41 -5.07 4.73 4.94
CA GLU A 41 -5.15 5.97 5.72
C GLU A 41 -3.79 6.37 6.31
N GLU A 42 -3.00 5.39 6.74
CA GLU A 42 -1.66 5.55 7.31
C GLU A 42 -0.53 5.62 6.24
N SER A 43 -0.80 5.12 5.02
CA SER A 43 0.15 5.17 3.91
C SER A 43 0.50 6.61 3.53
N LEU A 44 1.80 6.89 3.41
CA LEU A 44 2.34 8.16 2.94
C LEU A 44 1.73 8.64 1.61
N LEU A 45 1.36 7.70 0.75
CA LEU A 45 0.84 7.99 -0.59
C LEU A 45 -0.67 8.03 -0.67
N ARG A 46 -1.40 7.48 0.32
CA ARG A 46 -2.88 7.35 0.32
C ARG A 46 -3.43 6.85 -1.03
N THR A 47 -2.73 5.90 -1.63
CA THR A 47 -2.96 5.44 -3.00
C THR A 47 -2.72 3.94 -3.07
N ARG A 48 -3.50 3.24 -3.91
CA ARG A 48 -3.36 1.80 -4.13
C ARG A 48 -2.28 1.50 -5.16
N GLN A 49 -1.70 0.31 -5.07
CA GLN A 49 -0.68 -0.18 -6.01
C GLN A 49 -1.19 -0.20 -7.45
N GLU A 50 -2.44 -0.58 -7.63
CA GLU A 50 -3.10 -0.66 -8.94
C GLU A 50 -3.23 0.70 -9.63
N GLU A 51 -3.24 1.78 -8.85
CA GLU A 51 -3.38 3.15 -9.37
C GLU A 51 -2.05 3.71 -9.88
N ILE A 52 -0.92 3.07 -9.55
CA ILE A 52 0.42 3.53 -9.92
C ILE A 52 0.73 3.11 -11.37
N THR A 53 0.98 4.09 -12.21
CA THR A 53 1.22 3.91 -13.66
C THR A 53 2.66 4.20 -14.07
N ALA A 54 3.40 4.99 -13.29
CA ALA A 54 4.81 5.25 -13.54
C ALA A 54 5.58 5.49 -12.24
N VAL A 55 6.84 5.10 -12.24
CA VAL A 55 7.80 5.34 -11.17
C VAL A 55 9.10 5.84 -11.79
N GLU A 56 9.55 7.01 -11.37
CA GLU A 56 10.81 7.61 -11.79
C GLU A 56 11.73 7.77 -10.58
N ILE A 57 12.94 7.24 -10.69
CA ILE A 57 13.99 7.37 -9.68
C ILE A 57 15.08 8.26 -10.27
N LEU A 58 15.31 9.40 -9.63
CA LEU A 58 16.34 10.37 -10.01
C LEU A 58 17.41 10.41 -8.93
N GLN A 59 18.67 10.27 -9.34
CA GLN A 59 19.82 10.43 -8.47
C GLN A 59 20.79 11.40 -9.14
N PRO A 60 21.38 12.38 -8.44
CA PRO A 60 22.23 13.41 -9.05
C PRO A 60 23.46 12.83 -9.78
N GLN A 61 23.96 11.67 -9.36
CA GLN A 61 25.19 11.06 -9.88
C GLN A 61 24.96 9.86 -10.82
N GLN A 62 23.72 9.45 -11.06
CA GLN A 62 23.40 8.27 -11.87
C GLN A 62 22.35 8.58 -12.94
N GLU A 63 22.30 7.75 -13.98
CA GLU A 63 21.23 7.81 -14.97
C GLU A 63 19.88 7.48 -14.31
N GLY A 64 18.90 8.36 -14.49
CA GLY A 64 17.58 8.21 -13.90
C GLY A 64 16.84 6.98 -14.44
N ILE A 65 16.21 6.23 -13.54
CA ILE A 65 15.42 5.04 -13.86
C ILE A 65 13.98 5.47 -14.08
N LEU A 66 13.39 5.10 -15.22
CA LEU A 66 11.96 5.32 -15.47
C LEU A 66 11.28 3.99 -15.76
N LEU A 67 10.31 3.65 -14.92
CA LEU A 67 9.42 2.51 -15.08
C LEU A 67 8.02 3.02 -15.42
N ARG A 68 7.43 2.49 -16.49
CA ARG A 68 6.06 2.79 -16.91
C ARG A 68 5.29 1.51 -17.10
N LYS A 69 4.04 1.48 -16.68
CA LYS A 69 3.14 0.37 -16.94
C LYS A 69 2.53 0.54 -18.34
N GLU A 70 2.85 -0.36 -19.26
CA GLU A 70 2.32 -0.43 -20.63
C GLU A 70 1.55 -1.75 -20.80
N GLU A 71 0.30 -1.70 -21.25
CA GLU A 71 -0.56 -2.88 -21.54
C GLU A 71 -0.71 -3.90 -20.38
N GLY A 72 -0.38 -3.50 -19.15
CA GLY A 72 -0.46 -4.35 -17.96
C GLY A 72 0.91 -4.79 -17.42
N ASP A 73 1.96 -4.65 -18.24
CA ASP A 73 3.34 -4.99 -17.89
C ASP A 73 4.18 -3.75 -17.58
N TRP A 74 5.13 -3.89 -16.66
CA TRP A 74 6.10 -2.85 -16.36
C TRP A 74 7.21 -2.84 -17.41
N MET A 75 7.45 -1.66 -17.96
CA MET A 75 8.49 -1.38 -18.92
C MET A 75 9.49 -0.42 -18.30
N LEU A 76 10.77 -0.79 -18.32
CA LEU A 76 11.86 0.13 -18.11
C LEU A 76 11.97 0.98 -19.38
N GLU A 77 11.72 2.28 -19.29
CA GLU A 77 11.92 3.23 -20.39
C GLU A 77 13.31 3.86 -20.36
N ARG A 78 13.89 4.01 -19.16
CA ARG A 78 15.25 4.53 -18.95
C ARG A 78 15.99 3.75 -17.87
N PRO A 79 17.32 3.53 -18.00
CA PRO A 79 18.20 4.03 -19.07
C PRO A 79 18.11 3.25 -20.39
N VAL A 80 17.63 2.02 -20.36
CA VAL A 80 17.41 1.18 -21.55
C VAL A 80 15.94 0.79 -21.65
N LYS A 81 15.38 0.82 -22.86
CA LYS A 81 14.00 0.40 -23.10
C LYS A 81 13.88 -1.12 -23.10
N THR A 82 13.35 -1.71 -22.04
CA THR A 82 13.16 -3.17 -21.90
C THR A 82 11.95 -3.48 -21.01
N SER A 83 11.43 -4.71 -21.08
CA SER A 83 10.49 -5.21 -20.07
C SER A 83 11.20 -5.26 -18.71
N ALA A 84 10.52 -4.74 -17.70
CA ALA A 84 10.94 -4.81 -16.31
C ALA A 84 10.32 -6.04 -15.64
N ASP A 85 10.96 -6.53 -14.59
CA ASP A 85 10.42 -7.63 -13.81
C ASP A 85 9.22 -7.14 -12.99
N ASN A 86 8.02 -7.50 -13.43
CA ASN A 86 6.76 -7.17 -12.76
C ASN A 86 6.77 -7.56 -11.28
N SER A 87 7.33 -8.73 -10.94
CA SER A 87 7.34 -9.21 -9.56
C SER A 87 8.22 -8.34 -8.67
N THR A 88 9.36 -7.88 -9.20
CA THR A 88 10.28 -6.97 -8.49
C THR A 88 9.64 -5.60 -8.32
N VAL A 89 9.04 -5.05 -9.38
CA VAL A 89 8.34 -3.76 -9.30
C VAL A 89 7.18 -3.84 -8.31
N ASP A 90 6.42 -4.93 -8.31
CA ASP A 90 5.32 -5.11 -7.39
C ASP A 90 5.76 -5.21 -5.92
N VAL A 91 6.91 -5.85 -5.64
CA VAL A 91 7.50 -5.83 -4.28
C VAL A 91 7.83 -4.39 -3.87
N LEU A 92 8.51 -3.65 -4.74
CA LEU A 92 8.89 -2.25 -4.46
C LEU A 92 7.68 -1.36 -4.18
N LEU A 93 6.62 -1.50 -5.00
CA LEU A 93 5.39 -0.75 -4.80
C LEU A 93 4.68 -1.12 -3.50
N ARG A 94 4.64 -2.41 -3.14
CA ARG A 94 4.08 -2.85 -1.85
C ARG A 94 4.81 -2.24 -0.68
N ASP A 95 6.14 -2.27 -0.69
CA ASP A 95 6.95 -1.71 0.40
C ASP A 95 6.75 -0.20 0.51
N LEU A 96 6.63 0.49 -0.63
CA LEU A 96 6.41 1.92 -0.69
C LEU A 96 5.02 2.34 -0.20
N ILE A 97 3.99 1.55 -0.49
CA ILE A 97 2.63 1.80 0.00
C ILE A 97 2.53 1.50 1.49
N ARG A 98 3.21 0.45 1.96
CA ARG A 98 3.33 0.11 3.38
C ARG A 98 4.20 1.08 4.17
N ALA A 99 4.97 1.95 3.50
CA ALA A 99 5.73 2.98 4.19
C ALA A 99 4.76 3.93 4.93
N VAL A 100 4.77 3.81 6.26
CA VAL A 100 3.91 4.58 7.15
C VAL A 100 4.55 5.94 7.43
N ARG A 101 3.72 6.98 7.50
CA ARG A 101 4.14 8.33 7.86
C ARG A 101 4.48 8.40 9.35
N ASP A 102 5.76 8.37 9.69
CA ASP A 102 6.21 8.43 11.09
C ASP A 102 5.93 9.80 11.74
N ARG A 103 6.26 10.90 11.07
CA ARG A 103 6.02 12.27 11.57
C ARG A 103 5.57 13.23 10.49
N THR A 104 4.63 14.11 10.86
CA THR A 104 4.18 15.25 10.04
C THR A 104 4.65 16.53 10.71
N PHE A 105 5.53 17.28 10.06
CA PHE A 105 5.81 18.66 10.47
C PHE A 105 4.71 19.56 9.88
N SER A 106 4.09 20.42 10.70
CA SER A 106 3.07 21.36 10.22
C SER A 106 3.69 22.34 9.21
N GLU A 107 2.90 22.75 8.22
CA GLU A 107 3.22 23.56 7.04
C GLU A 107 3.97 24.90 7.27
N GLY A 108 4.32 25.24 8.52
CA GLY A 108 5.10 26.43 8.86
C GLY A 108 6.61 26.22 8.73
N GLY A 109 7.12 26.36 7.50
CA GLY A 109 8.52 26.75 7.27
C GLY A 109 9.58 25.71 7.63
N THR A 110 9.38 24.45 7.26
CA THR A 110 10.52 23.51 7.19
C THR A 110 11.42 23.96 6.04
N ARG A 111 12.57 24.57 6.37
CA ARG A 111 13.61 24.84 5.38
C ARG A 111 14.18 23.52 4.92
N LEU A 112 13.88 23.13 3.68
CA LEU A 112 14.39 21.91 3.04
C LEU A 112 15.92 21.83 3.14
N GLU A 113 16.59 22.98 3.21
CA GLU A 113 18.04 23.13 3.40
C GLU A 113 18.52 22.54 4.73
N GLU A 114 17.77 22.70 5.82
CA GLU A 114 18.16 22.21 7.16
C GLU A 114 18.15 20.67 7.25
N TYR A 115 17.46 20.02 6.32
CA TYR A 115 17.37 18.56 6.20
C TYR A 115 18.16 18.01 5.01
N GLY A 116 18.95 18.84 4.31
CA GLY A 116 19.69 18.42 3.11
C GLY A 116 18.80 18.08 1.90
N LEU A 117 17.50 18.44 1.94
CA LEU A 117 16.52 18.13 0.88
C LEU A 117 16.47 19.20 -0.23
N HIS A 118 17.36 20.21 -0.19
CA HIS A 118 17.53 21.17 -1.30
C HIS A 118 18.18 20.51 -2.52
N GLU A 119 19.20 19.67 -2.30
CA GLU A 119 19.79 18.77 -3.30
C GLU A 119 19.71 17.34 -2.78
N PRO A 120 18.52 16.72 -2.86
CA PRO A 120 18.33 15.41 -2.28
C PRO A 120 19.17 14.36 -3.03
N PRO A 121 19.89 13.47 -2.32
CA PRO A 121 20.67 12.41 -2.94
C PRO A 121 19.80 11.45 -3.78
N MET A 122 18.50 11.36 -3.50
CA MET A 122 17.56 10.61 -4.31
C MET A 122 16.19 11.28 -4.33
N THR A 123 15.57 11.35 -5.51
CA THR A 123 14.20 11.82 -5.72
C THR A 123 13.40 10.71 -6.37
N LEU A 124 12.27 10.35 -5.76
CA LEU A 124 11.34 9.35 -6.29
C LEU A 124 10.05 10.06 -6.72
N LYS A 125 9.72 10.00 -8.01
CA LYS A 125 8.44 10.48 -8.52
C LYS A 125 7.55 9.31 -8.86
N ILE A 126 6.30 9.40 -8.44
CA ILE A 126 5.31 8.34 -8.60
C ILE A 126 4.11 8.97 -9.27
N GLN A 127 3.73 8.44 -10.42
CA GLN A 127 2.50 8.82 -11.08
C GLN A 127 1.43 7.81 -10.72
N ALA A 128 0.36 8.29 -10.09
CA ALA A 128 -0.78 7.46 -9.73
C ALA A 128 -2.10 8.19 -9.97
N ASN A 129 -3.05 7.52 -10.61
CA ASN A 129 -4.36 8.08 -10.96
C ASN A 129 -4.27 9.48 -11.63
N GLY A 130 -3.29 9.65 -12.53
CA GLY A 130 -3.03 10.92 -13.22
C GLY A 130 -2.41 12.04 -12.37
N LYS A 131 -2.15 11.82 -11.07
CA LYS A 131 -1.43 12.74 -10.19
C LYS A 131 0.02 12.30 -10.02
N GLU A 132 0.93 13.26 -10.07
CA GLU A 132 2.34 13.03 -9.73
C GLU A 132 2.55 13.34 -8.25
N ARG A 133 3.26 12.45 -7.55
CA ARG A 133 3.77 12.69 -6.20
C ARG A 133 5.28 12.57 -6.22
N THR A 134 5.94 13.51 -5.56
CA THR A 134 7.40 13.55 -5.45
C THR A 134 7.80 13.31 -4.00
N LEU A 135 8.67 12.34 -3.78
CA LEU A 135 9.31 12.03 -2.51
C LEU A 135 10.79 12.40 -2.63
N LEU A 136 11.25 13.26 -1.72
CA LEU A 136 12.65 13.64 -1.60
C LEU A 136 13.26 12.78 -0.49
N ILE A 137 14.37 12.11 -0.79
CA ILE A 137 15.08 11.23 0.13
C ILE A 137 16.46 11.85 0.38
N GLY A 138 16.78 12.08 1.66
CA GLY A 138 18.02 12.70 2.14
C GLY A 138 18.57 12.02 3.38
#